data_AF-A0A202DKA1-F1
#
_entry.id   AF-A0A202DKA1-F1
#
_cell.length_a   1.000
_cell.length_b   1.000
_cell.length_c   1.000
_cell.angle_alpha   90.00
_cell.angle_beta   90.00
_cell.angle_gamma   90.00
#
_symmetry.space_group_name_H-M   'P 1'
#
loop_
_entity.id
_entity.type
_entity.pdbx_description
1 polymer ?
#
loop_
_entity_poly.entity_id
_entity_poly.type
_entity_poly.pdbx_seq_one_letter_code
_entity_poly.pdbx_strand_id
1 'polypeptide(L)'
;MPKKTLRKPYDMPSPRFCRDCGKEVRKKDLREQRAREINAETVICPFCWLTDGPTMDIPISEEAPNNKDFWEVKHARQIEGEPTRRFFTNGQYDLLLWLEGKRLIGYQLVLPSGHEQTAVTWRDGSGFSIYTVDNGEGRPARPKMTPVLTVRTTVDADSVLKLFKSVADYLPHGYANLIETTLSDLADQEPQDNS
;
A
#
# COMPACT_ATOMS: atom_id res chain seq x y z
N MET A 1 -31.19 -33.90 -38.10
CA MET A 1 -31.33 -33.21 -36.80
C MET A 1 -30.02 -33.34 -36.03
N PRO A 2 -29.31 -32.25 -35.67
CA PRO A 2 -28.06 -32.37 -34.95
C PRO A 2 -28.34 -32.78 -33.50
N LYS A 3 -27.69 -33.87 -33.06
CA LYS A 3 -27.78 -34.36 -31.68
C LYS A 3 -27.13 -33.31 -30.77
N LYS A 4 -27.92 -32.64 -29.92
CA LYS A 4 -27.40 -31.78 -28.87
C LYS A 4 -26.59 -32.65 -27.90
N THR A 5 -25.27 -32.51 -27.92
CA THR A 5 -24.39 -33.08 -26.90
C THR A 5 -24.67 -32.37 -25.59
N LEU A 6 -25.28 -33.08 -24.63
CA LEU A 6 -25.31 -32.64 -23.24
C LEU A 6 -23.87 -32.55 -22.74
N ARG A 7 -23.38 -31.34 -22.50
CA ARG A 7 -22.11 -31.13 -21.81
C ARG A 7 -22.30 -31.62 -20.38
N LYS A 8 -21.50 -32.61 -19.95
CA LYS A 8 -21.45 -33.05 -18.55
C LYS A 8 -21.18 -31.82 -17.66
N PRO A 9 -21.89 -31.66 -16.53
CA PRO A 9 -21.55 -30.63 -15.56
C PRO A 9 -20.14 -30.93 -15.05
N TYR A 10 -19.23 -29.96 -15.19
CA TYR A 10 -17.88 -30.07 -14.66
C TYR A 10 -18.01 -30.06 -13.13
N ASP A 11 -17.78 -31.21 -12.51
CA ASP A 11 -17.68 -31.33 -11.07
C ASP A 11 -16.33 -30.71 -10.65
N MET A 12 -16.34 -29.40 -10.39
CA MET A 12 -15.15 -28.65 -9.97
C MET A 12 -15.06 -28.70 -8.44
N PRO A 13 -13.94 -29.18 -7.88
CA PRO A 13 -13.77 -29.35 -6.44
C PRO A 13 -13.76 -28.00 -5.73
N SER A 14 -14.51 -27.92 -4.61
CA SER A 14 -14.47 -26.94 -3.49
C SER A 14 -14.33 -25.42 -3.80
N PRO A 15 -14.82 -24.52 -2.93
CA PRO A 15 -14.47 -23.10 -3.03
C PRO A 15 -12.95 -22.93 -3.00
N ARG A 16 -12.41 -22.23 -4.00
CA ARG A 16 -10.97 -21.95 -4.13
C ARG A 16 -10.69 -20.62 -3.45
N PHE A 17 -9.72 -20.58 -2.54
CA PHE A 17 -9.35 -19.36 -1.85
C PHE A 17 -8.13 -18.71 -2.52
N CYS A 18 -8.14 -17.39 -2.57
CA CYS A 18 -7.00 -16.65 -3.05
C CYS A 18 -5.81 -16.88 -2.13
N ARG A 19 -4.67 -17.30 -2.68
CA ARG A 19 -3.42 -17.44 -1.92
C ARG A 19 -3.03 -16.15 -1.21
N ASP A 20 -3.21 -15.01 -1.87
CA ASP A 20 -2.65 -13.74 -1.43
C ASP A 20 -3.58 -12.95 -0.50
N CYS A 21 -4.91 -13.07 -0.64
CA CYS A 21 -5.87 -12.33 0.19
C CYS A 21 -6.85 -13.22 0.96
N GLY A 22 -6.75 -14.55 0.85
CA GLY A 22 -7.63 -15.50 1.54
C GLY A 22 -9.11 -15.46 1.13
N LYS A 23 -9.52 -14.55 0.23
CA LYS A 23 -10.91 -14.42 -0.22
C LYS A 23 -11.30 -15.56 -1.15
N GLU A 24 -12.54 -16.01 -1.04
CA GLU A 24 -13.10 -16.98 -1.97
C GLU A 24 -13.11 -16.41 -3.40
N VAL A 25 -12.55 -17.17 -4.35
CA VAL A 25 -12.55 -16.84 -5.76
C VAL A 25 -13.78 -17.47 -6.41
N ARG A 26 -14.61 -16.63 -7.03
CA ARG A 26 -15.84 -17.11 -7.66
C ARG A 26 -15.47 -17.99 -8.86
N LYS A 27 -16.21 -19.07 -9.06
CA LYS A 27 -16.06 -19.97 -10.22
C LYS A 27 -16.10 -19.23 -11.56
N LYS A 28 -16.89 -18.16 -11.63
CA LYS A 28 -16.99 -17.28 -12.81
C LYS A 28 -15.64 -16.63 -13.13
N ASP A 29 -14.89 -16.19 -12.14
CA ASP A 29 -13.60 -15.51 -12.34
C ASP A 29 -12.53 -16.45 -12.90
N LEU A 30 -12.53 -17.72 -12.50
CA LEU A 30 -11.66 -18.75 -13.10
C LEU A 30 -12.08 -19.07 -14.54
N ARG A 31 -13.39 -19.22 -14.78
CA ARG A 31 -13.94 -19.53 -16.10
C ARG A 31 -13.67 -18.41 -17.12
N GLU A 32 -13.75 -17.17 -16.67
CA GLU A 32 -13.50 -15.97 -17.47
C GLU A 32 -12.01 -15.57 -17.51
N GLN A 33 -11.11 -16.41 -16.96
CA GLN A 33 -9.67 -16.14 -16.89
C GLN A 33 -9.33 -14.80 -16.20
N ARG A 34 -10.19 -14.34 -15.29
CA ARG A 34 -9.97 -13.18 -14.42
C ARG A 34 -9.22 -13.56 -13.15
N ALA A 35 -9.21 -14.84 -12.77
CA ALA A 35 -8.43 -15.40 -11.67
C ALA A 35 -7.43 -16.45 -12.19
N ARG A 36 -6.20 -16.47 -11.65
CA ARG A 36 -5.13 -17.35 -12.15
C ARG A 36 -5.04 -18.57 -11.27
N GLU A 37 -5.21 -19.74 -11.86
CA GLU A 37 -4.92 -20.98 -11.17
C GLU A 37 -3.40 -21.16 -11.04
N ILE A 38 -2.92 -21.35 -9.82
CA ILE A 38 -1.50 -21.66 -9.56
C ILE A 38 -1.34 -23.19 -9.51
N ASN A 39 -2.22 -23.87 -8.77
CA ASN A 39 -2.31 -25.32 -8.71
C ASN A 39 -3.76 -25.74 -8.35
N ALA A 40 -3.98 -27.04 -8.11
CA ALA A 40 -5.30 -27.63 -7.84
C ALA A 40 -5.99 -27.12 -6.56
N GLU A 41 -5.30 -26.38 -5.69
CA GLU A 41 -5.82 -25.93 -4.39
C GLU A 41 -5.69 -24.41 -4.19
N THR A 42 -4.80 -23.75 -4.94
CA THR A 42 -4.54 -22.31 -4.80
C THR A 42 -4.72 -21.54 -6.10
N VAL A 43 -5.36 -20.39 -5.96
CA VAL A 43 -5.69 -19.45 -7.03
C VAL A 43 -5.24 -18.04 -6.63
N ILE A 44 -5.00 -17.17 -7.61
CA ILE A 44 -4.85 -15.73 -7.40
C ILE A 44 -6.14 -15.08 -7.90
N CYS A 45 -6.85 -14.40 -7.01
CA CYS A 45 -8.10 -13.72 -7.37
C CYS A 45 -7.85 -12.58 -8.35
N PRO A 46 -8.89 -12.08 -9.05
CA PRO A 46 -8.74 -10.97 -9.98
C PRO A 46 -8.11 -9.75 -9.35
N PHE A 47 -8.41 -9.47 -8.09
CA PHE A 47 -7.88 -8.31 -7.38
C PHE A 47 -6.39 -8.42 -7.08
N CYS A 48 -5.90 -9.62 -6.74
CA CYS A 48 -4.47 -9.86 -6.48
C CYS A 48 -3.69 -10.11 -7.77
N TRP A 49 -4.35 -10.59 -8.83
CA TRP A 49 -3.73 -10.83 -10.13
C TRP A 49 -3.57 -9.54 -10.93
N LEU A 50 -4.61 -8.70 -10.97
CA LEU A 50 -4.58 -7.40 -11.62
C LEU A 50 -3.90 -6.37 -10.71
N THR A 51 -2.59 -6.49 -10.54
CA THR A 51 -1.73 -5.31 -10.28
C THR A 51 -1.47 -4.52 -11.58
N ASP A 52 -2.42 -4.55 -12.51
CA ASP A 52 -3.04 -3.34 -13.08
C ASP A 52 -4.45 -3.31 -12.49
N GLY A 53 -4.62 -2.73 -11.29
CA GLY A 53 -5.97 -2.63 -10.70
C GLY A 53 -6.89 -1.93 -11.69
N PRO A 54 -8.22 -2.07 -11.61
CA PRO A 54 -9.05 -1.12 -12.34
C PRO A 54 -8.51 0.27 -12.00
N THR A 55 -8.18 1.07 -13.02
CA THR A 55 -8.60 2.46 -12.99
C THR A 55 -10.09 2.37 -12.65
N MET A 56 -10.40 2.33 -11.35
CA MET A 56 -11.64 2.89 -10.93
C MET A 56 -11.49 4.31 -11.43
N ASP A 57 -12.26 4.63 -12.47
CA ASP A 57 -12.74 5.98 -12.67
C ASP A 57 -13.39 6.33 -11.33
N ILE A 58 -12.56 6.78 -10.38
CA ILE A 58 -13.00 7.44 -9.18
C ILE A 58 -13.76 8.62 -9.77
N PRO A 59 -15.08 8.74 -9.54
CA PRO A 59 -15.77 9.93 -9.95
C PRO A 59 -14.94 11.09 -9.43
N ILE A 60 -14.62 12.04 -10.32
CA ILE A 60 -14.09 13.33 -9.96
C ILE A 60 -15.24 14.07 -9.25
N SER A 61 -15.77 13.50 -8.15
CA SER A 61 -16.48 14.30 -7.19
C SER A 61 -15.40 15.07 -6.48
N GLU A 62 -15.54 16.39 -6.45
CA GLU A 62 -14.70 17.34 -5.70
C GLU A 62 -14.72 17.09 -4.17
N GLU A 63 -15.23 15.94 -3.74
CA GLU A 63 -15.38 15.51 -2.36
C GLU A 63 -14.67 14.15 -2.22
N ALA A 64 -13.57 14.15 -1.48
CA ALA A 64 -12.77 12.97 -1.18
C ALA A 64 -13.65 11.85 -0.59
N PRO A 65 -13.48 10.58 -1.01
CA PRO A 65 -14.15 9.46 -0.35
C PRO A 65 -13.77 9.49 1.13
N ASN A 66 -14.77 9.36 2.03
CA ASN A 66 -14.63 9.38 3.50
C ASN A 66 -13.18 9.48 3.99
N ASN A 67 -12.78 10.69 4.37
CA ASN A 67 -11.44 11.27 4.58
C ASN A 67 -10.49 10.53 5.55
N LYS A 68 -10.49 9.20 5.56
CA LYS A 68 -9.75 8.36 6.50
C LYS A 68 -8.75 7.46 5.79
N ASP A 69 -9.07 6.94 4.62
CA ASP A 69 -8.21 5.97 3.94
C ASP A 69 -7.32 6.61 2.86
N PHE A 70 -6.21 5.94 2.56
CA PHE A 70 -5.32 6.36 1.48
C PHE A 70 -6.00 6.31 0.11
N TRP A 71 -5.90 7.40 -0.65
CA TRP A 71 -6.19 7.41 -2.09
C TRP A 71 -4.93 7.72 -2.90
N GLU A 72 -4.85 7.17 -4.12
CA GLU A 72 -3.71 7.38 -5.00
C GLU A 72 -3.82 8.72 -5.75
N VAL A 73 -2.77 9.53 -5.69
CA VAL A 73 -2.63 10.70 -6.54
C VAL A 73 -2.15 10.25 -7.92
N LYS A 74 -3.02 10.40 -8.91
CA LYS A 74 -2.70 10.08 -10.31
C LYS A 74 -1.65 11.05 -10.83
N HIS A 75 -0.76 10.56 -11.69
CA HIS A 75 0.33 11.35 -12.30
C HIS A 75 1.30 11.98 -11.28
N ALA A 76 1.56 11.28 -10.16
CA ALA A 76 2.60 11.66 -9.22
C ALA A 76 3.93 11.91 -9.96
N ARG A 77 4.65 12.95 -9.55
CA ARG A 77 5.91 13.39 -10.17
C ARG A 77 6.92 12.23 -10.23
N GLN A 78 7.36 11.92 -11.44
CA GLN A 78 8.47 10.99 -11.69
C GLN A 78 9.76 11.78 -11.89
N ILE A 79 10.90 11.17 -11.53
CA ILE A 79 12.23 11.75 -11.78
C ILE A 79 12.98 10.76 -12.66
N GLU A 80 13.55 11.26 -13.76
CA GLU A 80 14.32 10.45 -14.69
C GLU A 80 15.55 9.87 -14.00
N GLY A 81 15.85 8.59 -14.26
CA GLY A 81 16.93 7.86 -13.61
C GLY A 81 16.61 7.36 -12.19
N GLU A 82 15.45 7.68 -11.64
CA GLU A 82 15.00 7.17 -10.34
C GLU A 82 13.94 6.06 -10.47
N PRO A 83 13.79 5.21 -9.43
CA PRO A 83 12.70 4.23 -9.36
C PRO A 83 11.33 4.88 -9.53
N THR A 84 10.39 4.14 -10.13
CA THR A 84 9.02 4.61 -10.33
C THR A 84 8.35 4.89 -8.99
N ARG A 85 7.63 6.00 -8.92
CA ARG A 85 6.97 6.45 -7.69
C ARG A 85 5.46 6.31 -7.78
N ARG A 86 4.85 5.79 -6.71
CA ARG A 86 3.41 5.89 -6.48
C ARG A 86 3.17 6.68 -5.21
N PHE A 87 2.22 7.59 -5.25
CA PHE A 87 1.93 8.48 -4.14
C PHE A 87 0.49 8.29 -3.68
N PHE A 88 0.32 8.07 -2.39
CA PHE A 88 -0.96 7.92 -1.74
C PHE A 88 -1.04 8.93 -0.60
N THR A 89 -2.23 9.49 -0.39
CA THR A 89 -2.46 10.44 0.70
C THR A 89 -3.89 10.26 1.21
N ASN A 90 -4.13 10.62 2.47
CA ASN A 90 -5.48 10.85 2.98
C ASN A 90 -5.68 12.29 3.48
N GLY A 91 -4.78 13.21 3.13
CA GLY A 91 -4.74 14.58 3.62
C GLY A 91 -4.14 14.76 5.02
N GLN A 92 -4.05 13.70 5.83
CA GLN A 92 -3.37 13.71 7.13
C GLN A 92 -2.02 12.97 7.09
N TYR A 93 -1.98 11.89 6.32
CA TYR A 93 -0.83 11.01 6.15
C TYR A 93 -0.49 10.92 4.67
N ASP A 94 0.81 10.84 4.40
CA ASP A 94 1.34 10.69 3.07
C ASP A 94 2.17 9.41 2.97
N LEU A 95 1.98 8.66 1.90
CA LEU A 95 2.69 7.43 1.60
C LEU A 95 3.28 7.48 0.19
N LEU A 96 4.60 7.51 0.12
CA LEU A 96 5.34 7.42 -1.13
C LEU A 96 5.93 6.02 -1.27
N LEU A 97 5.67 5.35 -2.38
CA LEU A 97 6.26 4.05 -2.72
C LEU A 97 7.29 4.22 -3.83
N TRP A 98 8.44 3.55 -3.71
CA TRP A 98 9.43 3.42 -4.77
C TRP A 98 9.42 1.99 -5.32
N LEU A 99 9.33 1.88 -6.65
CA LEU A 99 9.17 0.62 -7.35
C LEU A 99 10.26 0.40 -8.41
N GLU A 100 10.76 -0.83 -8.48
CA GLU A 100 11.47 -1.36 -9.64
C GLU A 100 10.51 -2.27 -10.42
N GLY A 101 9.94 -1.73 -11.50
CA GLY A 101 8.82 -2.37 -12.18
C GLY A 101 7.63 -2.54 -11.22
N LYS A 102 7.37 -3.77 -10.78
CA LYS A 102 6.28 -4.11 -9.84
C LYS A 102 6.76 -4.36 -8.41
N ARG A 103 8.08 -4.43 -8.19
CA ARG A 103 8.69 -4.75 -6.90
C ARG A 103 8.77 -3.49 -6.05
N LEU A 104 8.24 -3.53 -4.84
CA LEU A 104 8.41 -2.46 -3.86
C LEU A 104 9.83 -2.53 -3.30
N ILE A 105 10.60 -1.46 -3.50
CA ILE A 105 12.01 -1.36 -3.08
C ILE A 105 12.23 -0.30 -1.99
N GLY A 106 11.16 0.37 -1.59
CA GLY A 106 11.18 1.31 -0.50
C GLY A 106 9.85 2.03 -0.36
N TYR A 107 9.62 2.60 0.82
CA TYR A 107 8.53 3.52 1.04
C TYR A 107 8.92 4.62 2.02
N GLN A 108 8.17 5.70 2.02
CA GLN A 108 8.20 6.73 3.04
C GLN A 108 6.78 7.01 3.50
N LEU A 109 6.54 6.81 4.79
CA LEU A 109 5.29 7.11 5.47
C LEU A 109 5.49 8.38 6.30
N VAL A 110 4.77 9.44 5.97
CA VAL A 110 4.81 10.71 6.69
C VAL A 110 3.57 10.82 7.57
N LEU A 111 3.80 11.07 8.85
CA LEU A 111 2.80 11.13 9.90
C LEU A 111 2.89 12.47 10.63
N PRO A 112 1.77 13.06 11.06
CA PRO A 112 1.79 14.18 11.99
C PRO A 112 2.34 13.71 13.35
N SER A 113 3.20 14.54 13.94
CA SER A 113 3.77 14.35 15.27
C SER A 113 3.75 15.69 16.00
N GLY A 114 2.59 16.03 16.58
CA GLY A 114 2.38 17.33 17.22
C GLY A 114 2.32 18.46 16.18
N HIS A 115 3.24 19.43 16.28
CA HIS A 115 3.38 20.54 15.33
C HIS A 115 4.33 20.21 14.15
N GLU A 116 4.99 19.06 14.19
CA GLU A 116 5.94 18.62 13.17
C GLU A 116 5.40 17.39 12.43
N GLN A 117 6.08 16.97 11.38
CA GLN A 117 5.81 15.70 10.69
C GLN A 117 6.97 14.73 10.91
N THR A 118 6.68 13.45 11.12
CA THR A 118 7.66 12.37 11.19
C THR A 118 7.59 11.53 9.92
N ALA A 119 8.70 11.37 9.23
CA ALA A 119 8.84 10.54 8.05
C ALA A 119 9.58 9.23 8.41
N VAL A 120 8.85 8.12 8.40
CA VAL A 120 9.41 6.77 8.51
C VAL A 120 9.73 6.27 7.11
N THR A 121 11.01 6.13 6.81
CA THR A 121 11.49 5.66 5.51
C THR A 121 12.04 4.26 5.66
N TRP A 122 11.65 3.38 4.75
CA TRP A 122 12.24 2.06 4.60
C TRP A 122 12.78 1.90 3.19
N ARG A 123 13.96 1.30 3.07
CA ARG A 123 14.59 0.93 1.79
C ARG A 123 15.07 -0.50 1.84
N ASP A 124 14.80 -1.24 0.77
CA ASP A 124 15.36 -2.57 0.59
C ASP A 124 16.90 -2.50 0.62
N GLY A 125 17.53 -3.36 1.42
CA GLY A 125 18.97 -3.38 1.66
C GLY A 125 19.52 -2.34 2.65
N SER A 126 18.84 -1.22 2.90
CA SER A 126 19.32 -0.18 3.83
C SER A 126 18.53 -0.08 5.14
N GLY A 127 17.35 -0.72 5.23
CA GLY A 127 16.54 -0.73 6.44
C GLY A 127 15.78 0.57 6.69
N PHE A 128 15.58 0.91 7.96
CA PHE A 128 14.80 2.05 8.41
C PHE A 128 15.62 3.31 8.65
N SER A 129 15.07 4.46 8.26
CA SER A 129 15.52 5.78 8.68
C SER A 129 14.31 6.65 9.04
N ILE A 130 14.42 7.33 10.18
CA ILE A 130 13.34 8.15 10.73
C ILE A 130 13.80 9.61 10.70
N TYR A 131 12.97 10.49 10.19
CA TYR A 131 13.26 11.92 10.12
C TYR A 131 12.11 12.72 10.71
N THR A 132 12.43 13.81 11.39
CA THR A 132 11.50 14.89 11.64
C THR A 132 11.57 15.87 10.48
N VAL A 133 10.40 16.26 9.96
CA VAL A 133 10.21 17.24 8.89
C VAL A 133 9.65 18.52 9.53
N ASP A 134 10.45 19.58 9.51
CA ASP A 134 10.00 20.93 9.82
C ASP A 134 9.57 21.63 8.52
N ASN A 135 8.28 21.98 8.43
CA ASN A 135 7.71 22.67 7.27
C ASN A 135 8.02 24.18 7.25
N GLY A 136 8.73 24.71 8.26
CA GLY A 136 9.18 26.09 8.31
C GLY A 136 8.05 27.13 8.41
N GLU A 137 6.80 26.71 8.58
CA GLU A 137 5.63 27.58 8.71
C GLU A 137 5.48 28.05 10.15
N GLY A 138 5.99 29.26 10.43
CA GLY A 138 5.79 29.92 11.72
C GLY A 138 6.25 31.37 11.83
N ARG A 139 6.69 31.99 10.72
CA ARG A 139 7.14 33.40 10.75
C ARG A 139 6.48 34.20 9.63
N PRO A 140 5.63 35.18 9.95
CA PRO A 140 5.15 36.14 8.95
C PRO A 140 6.37 36.81 8.30
N ALA A 141 6.38 36.88 6.97
CA ALA A 141 7.39 37.58 6.14
C ALA A 141 8.72 36.86 5.78
N ARG A 142 8.80 35.52 5.77
CA ARG A 142 9.92 34.82 5.09
C ARG A 142 9.43 33.87 3.98
N PRO A 143 10.13 33.80 2.83
CA PRO A 143 9.79 32.88 1.75
C PRO A 143 9.89 31.42 2.23
N LYS A 144 9.08 30.52 1.62
CA LYS A 144 9.05 29.08 1.91
C LYS A 144 10.47 28.52 1.98
N MET A 145 10.94 28.21 3.19
CA MET A 145 12.25 27.59 3.38
C MET A 145 12.19 26.12 2.99
N THR A 146 13.28 25.61 2.45
CA THR A 146 13.48 24.18 2.17
C THR A 146 13.23 23.39 3.46
N PRO A 147 12.41 22.31 3.41
CA PRO A 147 12.15 21.47 4.59
C PRO A 147 13.46 21.01 5.23
N VAL A 148 13.58 21.14 6.54
CA VAL A 148 14.75 20.65 7.29
C VAL A 148 14.44 19.23 7.76
N LEU A 149 15.19 18.26 7.24
CA LEU A 149 15.13 16.87 7.69
C LEU A 149 16.11 16.68 8.84
N THR A 150 15.58 16.46 10.04
CA THR A 150 16.39 16.12 11.22
C THR A 150 16.32 14.63 11.46
N VAL A 151 17.46 13.94 11.46
CA VAL A 151 17.52 12.50 11.75
C VAL A 151 17.01 12.27 13.18
N ARG A 152 16.06 11.34 13.31
CA ARG A 152 15.53 10.87 14.59
C ARG A 152 15.92 9.41 14.77
N THR A 153 16.23 9.02 16.00
CA THR A 153 16.71 7.66 16.31
C THR A 153 15.60 6.70 16.70
N THR A 154 14.44 7.19 17.13
CA THR A 154 13.32 6.35 17.59
C THR A 154 11.98 6.90 17.10
N VAL A 155 11.03 6.00 16.86
CA VAL A 155 9.61 6.30 16.69
C VAL A 155 8.86 5.40 17.67
N ASP A 156 7.54 5.53 17.80
CA ASP A 156 6.72 4.49 18.43
C ASP A 156 6.20 3.61 17.30
N ALA A 157 6.96 2.56 16.96
CA ALA A 157 6.66 1.72 15.81
C ALA A 157 5.32 0.97 15.95
N ASP A 158 4.94 0.62 17.18
CA ASP A 158 3.64 0.02 17.49
C ASP A 158 2.48 0.95 17.14
N SER A 159 2.58 2.23 17.54
CA SER A 159 1.59 3.25 17.19
C SER A 159 1.57 3.52 15.70
N VAL A 160 2.72 3.55 15.03
CA VAL A 160 2.81 3.70 13.57
C VAL A 160 2.11 2.55 12.85
N LEU A 161 2.36 1.31 13.27
CA LEU A 161 1.75 0.11 12.68
C LEU A 161 0.23 0.11 12.86
N LYS A 162 -0.26 0.40 14.07
CA LYS A 162 -1.71 0.49 14.36
C LYS A 162 -2.38 1.56 13.51
N LEU A 163 -1.73 2.73 13.39
CA LEU A 163 -2.22 3.82 12.57
C LEU A 163 -2.28 3.42 11.10
N PHE A 164 -1.20 2.86 10.55
CA PHE A 164 -1.13 2.42 9.17
C PHE A 164 -2.27 1.45 8.84
N LYS A 165 -2.47 0.42 9.67
CA LYS A 165 -3.57 -0.55 9.52
C LYS A 165 -4.95 0.10 9.50
N SER A 166 -5.13 1.24 10.18
CA SER A 166 -6.42 1.93 10.25
C SER A 166 -6.79 2.76 9.02
N VAL A 167 -5.84 2.94 8.08
CA VAL A 167 -5.99 3.77 6.87
C VAL A 167 -5.56 3.08 5.56
N ALA A 168 -5.08 1.83 5.65
CA ALA A 168 -4.50 1.07 4.54
C ALA A 168 -5.53 0.30 3.69
N ASP A 169 -6.82 0.35 4.02
CA ASP A 169 -7.87 -0.48 3.42
C ASP A 169 -7.97 -0.35 1.88
N TYR A 170 -7.61 0.81 1.35
CA TYR A 170 -7.66 1.12 -0.09
C TYR A 170 -6.32 0.96 -0.81
N LEU A 171 -5.26 0.57 -0.10
CA LEU A 171 -3.97 0.26 -0.72
C LEU A 171 -4.04 -1.11 -1.43
N PRO A 172 -3.30 -1.30 -2.55
CA PRO A 172 -3.10 -2.62 -3.10
C PRO A 172 -2.53 -3.57 -2.05
N HIS A 173 -3.20 -4.69 -1.79
CA HIS A 173 -2.85 -5.62 -0.70
C HIS A 173 -1.39 -6.05 -0.69
N GLY A 174 -0.76 -6.23 -1.87
CA GLY A 174 0.66 -6.58 -1.95
C GLY A 174 1.58 -5.54 -1.32
N TYR A 175 1.25 -4.24 -1.42
CA TYR A 175 2.02 -3.18 -0.77
C TYR A 175 1.65 -3.05 0.71
N ALA A 176 0.36 -3.11 1.04
CA ALA A 176 -0.10 -3.05 2.43
C ALA A 176 0.56 -4.14 3.28
N ASN A 177 0.53 -5.39 2.81
CA ASN A 177 1.14 -6.52 3.53
C ASN A 177 2.65 -6.35 3.72
N LEU A 178 3.36 -5.86 2.69
CA LEU A 178 4.81 -5.65 2.81
C LEU A 178 5.11 -4.57 3.85
N ILE A 179 4.40 -3.44 3.78
CA ILE A 179 4.58 -2.32 4.71
C ILE A 179 4.21 -2.73 6.14
N GLU A 180 3.12 -3.48 6.33
CA GLU A 180 2.76 -4.02 7.65
C GLU A 180 3.83 -4.95 8.21
N THR A 181 4.36 -5.84 7.37
CA THR A 181 5.42 -6.77 7.78
C THR A 181 6.67 -5.99 8.20
N THR A 182 7.13 -5.05 7.37
CA THR A 182 8.32 -4.26 7.68
C THR A 182 8.14 -3.38 8.90
N LEU A 183 6.96 -2.76 9.09
CA LEU A 183 6.66 -1.98 10.29
C LEU A 183 6.57 -2.85 11.55
N SER A 184 6.08 -4.09 11.44
CA SER A 184 6.12 -5.07 12.53
C SER A 184 7.55 -5.42 12.90
N ASP A 185 8.42 -5.66 11.91
CA ASP A 185 9.84 -5.94 12.15
C ASP A 185 10.53 -4.77 12.85
N LEU A 186 10.13 -3.52 12.55
CA LEU A 186 10.63 -2.34 13.25
C LEU A 186 10.18 -2.31 14.72
N ALA A 187 8.91 -2.63 14.99
CA ALA A 187 8.37 -2.69 16.35
C ALA A 187 9.05 -3.78 17.19
N ASP A 188 9.39 -4.91 16.58
CA ASP A 188 10.11 -6.00 17.25
C ASP A 188 11.60 -5.67 17.51
N GLN A 189 12.17 -4.69 16.79
CA GLN A 189 13.55 -4.25 16.93
C GLN A 189 13.74 -3.09 17.93
N GLU A 190 12.67 -2.42 18.36
CA GLU A 190 12.77 -1.38 19.38
C GLU A 190 13.19 -2.02 20.73
N PRO A 191 14.28 -1.53 21.36
CA PRO A 191 14.65 -2.01 22.68
C PRO A 191 13.49 -1.68 23.61
N GLN A 192 12.92 -2.72 24.24
CA GLN A 192 12.00 -2.56 25.36
C GLN A 192 12.73 -1.73 26.42
N ASP A 193 12.38 -0.45 26.50
CA ASP A 193 12.94 0.48 27.49
C ASP A 193 12.49 -0.03 28.86
N ASN A 194 13.35 -0.83 29.49
CA ASN A 194 13.13 -1.34 30.83
C ASN A 194 13.43 -0.21 31.83
N SER A 195 12.34 0.44 32.28
CA SER A 195 12.21 1.24 33.52
C SER A 195 12.68 2.69 33.52
#